data_AF-A0A9R1UT11-F1
#
_entry.id   AF-A0A9R1UT11-F1
#
_cell.length_a   1.000
_cell.length_b   1.000
_cell.length_c   1.000
_cell.angle_alpha   90.00
_cell.angle_beta   90.00
_cell.angle_gamma   90.00
#
_symmetry.space_group_name_H-M   'P 1'
#
loop_
_entity.id
_entity.type
_entity.pdbx_description
1 polymer ?
#
loop_
_entity_poly.entity_id
_entity_poly.type
_entity_poly.pdbx_seq_one_letter_code
_entity_poly.pdbx_strand_id
1 'polypeptide(L)'
;MAIQARLYSDNLAFPFIGDDGGGGNFSQDLMENACGLNDFYLFNLQQQQQYQQYQQSYQPPTKNQDSCFESGFHKPVSMHSQSVAAHIQNQNQEIERFISLQNERLRLALQAYRKQQLLTILKKYESKSEVLLKQKDEEIRRATTRRIELEEFLRRTDIERQKWQMTAMETESMVMNLSNKIEQLRENAKIEVEDEGSCCHEENNMENKNTMICKNCFNEDSCVVMIPCRHLCCCRSCDAFLHSCPVCKMVKKASIQLSVFESNL
;
A
#
# COMPACT_ATOMS: atom_id res chain seq x y z
N MET A 1 -40.97 14.96 -5.63
CA MET A 1 -39.68 15.18 -4.95
C MET A 1 -38.65 14.29 -5.63
N ALA A 2 -37.77 14.88 -6.43
CA ALA A 2 -36.75 14.15 -7.20
C ALA A 2 -35.41 14.25 -6.46
N ILE A 3 -34.80 13.09 -6.17
CA ILE A 3 -33.48 13.02 -5.54
C ILE A 3 -32.46 12.86 -6.66
N GLN A 4 -31.71 13.92 -6.91
CA GLN A 4 -30.59 13.97 -7.82
C GLN A 4 -29.34 13.49 -7.08
N ALA A 5 -28.84 12.29 -7.40
CA ALA A 5 -27.58 11.79 -6.86
C ALA A 5 -26.41 12.46 -7.59
N ARG A 6 -25.72 13.38 -6.92
CA ARG A 6 -24.40 13.86 -7.33
C ARG A 6 -23.36 12.85 -6.83
N LEU A 7 -22.69 12.16 -7.76
CA LEU A 7 -21.50 11.37 -7.46
C LEU A 7 -20.33 12.34 -7.24
N TYR A 8 -19.79 12.35 -6.03
CA TYR A 8 -18.51 12.99 -5.70
C TYR A 8 -17.38 12.04 -6.13
N SER A 9 -16.53 12.50 -7.03
CA SER A 9 -15.27 11.82 -7.39
C SER A 9 -14.16 12.42 -6.53
N ASP A 10 -13.90 11.85 -5.36
CA ASP A 10 -12.72 12.19 -4.59
C ASP A 10 -11.50 11.45 -5.14
N ASN A 11 -10.68 12.20 -5.85
CA ASN A 11 -9.29 11.88 -6.17
C ASN A 11 -8.49 11.74 -4.86
N LEU A 12 -8.26 10.52 -4.41
CA LEU A 12 -7.22 10.26 -3.40
C LEU A 12 -5.89 9.96 -4.11
N ALA A 13 -5.20 11.04 -4.46
CA ALA A 13 -3.77 11.01 -4.71
C ALA A 13 -3.04 10.88 -3.36
N PHE A 14 -2.35 9.77 -3.13
CA PHE A 14 -1.38 9.64 -2.05
C PHE A 14 0.05 9.71 -2.63
N PRO A 15 0.91 10.60 -2.14
CA PRO A 15 2.31 10.66 -2.55
C PRO A 15 3.12 9.66 -1.72
N PHE A 16 3.67 8.63 -2.36
CA PHE A 16 4.70 7.79 -1.77
C PHE A 16 6.09 8.30 -2.21
N ILE A 17 6.80 8.88 -1.25
CA ILE A 17 8.24 9.14 -1.28
C ILE A 17 8.97 7.87 -0.78
N GLY A 18 10.17 7.63 -1.33
CA GLY A 18 11.04 6.45 -1.17
C GLY A 18 11.38 6.07 0.29
N ASP A 19 12.01 4.93 0.57
CA ASP A 19 13.11 4.26 -0.13
C ASP A 19 13.29 2.82 0.42
N ASP A 20 14.18 2.07 -0.21
CA ASP A 20 14.74 0.74 0.13
C ASP A 20 14.02 -0.53 -0.36
N GLY A 21 14.57 -1.10 -1.45
CA GLY A 21 14.95 -2.52 -1.40
C GLY A 21 14.35 -3.48 -2.42
N GLY A 22 14.65 -3.29 -3.71
CA GLY A 22 14.90 -4.42 -4.62
C GLY A 22 13.73 -5.06 -5.37
N GLY A 23 13.74 -4.88 -6.69
CA GLY A 23 13.37 -5.93 -7.64
C GLY A 23 12.02 -5.79 -8.35
N GLY A 24 12.06 -5.32 -9.60
CA GLY A 24 11.06 -5.66 -10.62
C GLY A 24 10.26 -4.50 -11.18
N ASN A 25 10.78 -3.87 -12.24
CA ASN A 25 9.99 -3.09 -13.19
C ASN A 25 8.92 -4.00 -13.82
N PHE A 26 7.66 -3.92 -13.37
CA PHE A 26 6.54 -4.57 -14.08
C PHE A 26 5.16 -3.90 -13.90
N SER A 27 5.07 -2.76 -13.21
CA SER A 27 3.77 -2.14 -12.88
C SER A 27 3.35 -0.98 -13.79
N GLN A 28 4.19 -0.53 -14.73
CA GLN A 28 3.84 0.65 -15.55
C GLN A 28 3.04 0.31 -16.82
N ASP A 29 3.08 -0.95 -17.28
CA ASP A 29 2.37 -1.40 -18.49
C ASP A 29 0.89 -1.78 -18.27
N LEU A 30 0.41 -1.80 -17.02
CA LEU A 30 -0.95 -2.28 -16.71
C LEU A 30 -2.02 -1.20 -16.84
N MET A 31 -1.66 0.09 -16.76
CA MET A 31 -2.62 1.19 -16.86
C MET A 31 -2.89 1.64 -18.30
N GLU A 32 -2.02 1.31 -19.27
CA GLU A 32 -2.22 1.71 -20.68
C GLU A 32 -3.09 0.76 -21.50
N ASN A 33 -3.42 -0.44 -20.99
CA ASN A 33 -4.12 -1.48 -21.78
C ASN A 33 -5.56 -1.79 -21.35
N ALA A 34 -6.14 -1.01 -20.43
CA ALA A 34 -7.57 -1.11 -20.12
C ALA A 34 -8.48 -0.63 -21.28
N CYS A 35 -7.92 0.03 -22.31
CA CYS A 35 -8.63 0.50 -23.50
C CYS A 35 -9.06 -0.63 -24.45
N GLY A 36 -8.37 -1.78 -24.47
CA GLY A 36 -8.55 -2.80 -25.52
C GLY A 36 -9.89 -3.54 -25.49
N LEU A 37 -10.56 -3.65 -24.33
CA LEU A 37 -11.86 -4.31 -24.22
C LEU A 37 -12.99 -3.40 -24.74
N ASN A 38 -12.95 -2.10 -24.44
CA ASN A 38 -13.95 -1.14 -24.93
C ASN A 38 -13.81 -0.92 -26.44
N ASP A 39 -12.58 -0.83 -26.96
CA ASP A 39 -12.32 -0.70 -28.40
C ASP A 39 -12.79 -1.92 -29.19
N PHE A 40 -12.71 -3.12 -28.59
CA PHE A 40 -13.15 -4.36 -29.21
C PHE A 40 -14.69 -4.48 -29.32
N TYR A 41 -15.42 -4.07 -28.29
CA TYR A 41 -16.89 -4.00 -28.34
C TYR A 41 -17.36 -2.93 -29.33
N LEU A 42 -16.71 -1.76 -29.37
CA LEU A 42 -17.01 -0.70 -30.34
C LEU A 42 -16.77 -1.17 -31.78
N PHE A 43 -15.67 -1.88 -32.04
CA PHE A 43 -15.35 -2.41 -33.37
C PHE A 43 -16.35 -3.46 -33.84
N ASN A 44 -16.83 -4.33 -32.94
CA ASN A 44 -17.89 -5.30 -33.27
C ASN A 44 -19.22 -4.61 -33.55
N LEU A 45 -19.59 -3.59 -32.78
CA LEU A 45 -20.82 -2.83 -32.97
C LEU A 45 -20.79 -2.06 -34.30
N GLN A 46 -19.65 -1.45 -34.64
CA GLN A 46 -19.46 -0.72 -35.89
C GLN A 46 -19.53 -1.65 -37.11
N GLN A 47 -18.95 -2.85 -37.01
CA GLN A 47 -19.02 -3.82 -38.10
C GLN A 47 -20.45 -4.39 -38.28
N GLN A 48 -21.21 -4.54 -37.18
CA GLN A 48 -22.62 -4.95 -37.24
C GLN A 48 -23.51 -3.89 -37.90
N GLN A 49 -23.26 -2.60 -37.64
CA GLN A 49 -23.93 -1.48 -38.31
C GLN A 49 -23.60 -1.42 -39.81
N GLN A 50 -22.34 -1.66 -40.18
CA GLN A 50 -21.92 -1.67 -41.58
C GLN A 50 -22.59 -2.81 -42.38
N TYR A 51 -22.84 -3.96 -41.73
CA TYR A 51 -23.58 -5.07 -42.34
C TYR A 51 -25.06 -4.74 -42.58
N GLN A 52 -25.70 -4.00 -41.67
CA GLN A 52 -27.08 -3.52 -41.87
C GLN A 52 -27.18 -2.51 -43.01
N GLN A 53 -26.17 -1.66 -43.17
CA GLN A 53 -26.12 -0.69 -44.28
C GLN A 53 -25.91 -1.38 -45.64
N TYR A 54 -25.10 -2.43 -45.70
CA TYR A 54 -24.93 -3.23 -46.92
C TYR A 54 -26.21 -3.99 -47.31
N GLN A 55 -26.99 -4.46 -46.34
CA GLN A 55 -28.29 -5.08 -46.62
C GLN A 55 -29.33 -4.08 -47.16
N GLN A 56 -29.25 -2.80 -46.76
CA GLN A 56 -30.12 -1.75 -47.31
C GLN A 56 -29.74 -1.32 -48.73
N SER A 57 -28.48 -1.48 -49.15
CA SER A 57 -28.05 -1.14 -50.52
C SER A 57 -28.39 -2.21 -51.56
N TYR A 58 -28.70 -3.44 -51.15
CA TYR A 58 -29.18 -4.50 -52.03
C TYR A 58 -30.72 -4.52 -52.05
N GLN A 59 -31.35 -3.48 -52.61
CA GLN A 59 -32.69 -3.63 -53.15
C GLN A 59 -32.57 -4.25 -54.56
N PRO A 60 -33.22 -5.39 -54.85
CA PRO A 60 -33.29 -5.87 -56.22
C PRO A 60 -34.01 -4.81 -57.07
N PRO A 61 -33.60 -4.56 -58.33
CA PRO A 61 -34.27 -3.58 -59.16
C PRO A 61 -35.74 -4.00 -59.30
N THR A 62 -36.64 -3.18 -58.75
CA THR A 62 -38.07 -3.28 -59.00
C THR A 62 -38.26 -3.19 -60.50
N LYS A 63 -38.87 -4.21 -61.11
CA LYS A 63 -39.25 -4.21 -62.52
C LYS A 63 -39.96 -2.89 -62.84
N ASN A 64 -39.30 -2.00 -63.57
CA ASN A 64 -39.97 -0.85 -64.18
C ASN A 64 -41.04 -1.41 -65.12
N GLN A 65 -42.30 -1.16 -64.80
CA GLN A 65 -43.36 -1.22 -65.78
C GLN A 65 -43.16 -0.04 -66.73
N ASP A 66 -42.52 -0.29 -67.87
CA ASP A 66 -42.58 0.65 -68.98
C ASP A 66 -44.01 0.66 -69.52
N SER A 67 -44.74 1.73 -69.20
CA SER A 67 -45.95 2.13 -69.89
C SER A 67 -45.61 2.54 -71.31
N CYS A 68 -45.79 1.64 -72.28
CA CYS A 68 -45.75 1.99 -73.70
C CYS A 68 -47.19 2.14 -74.21
N PHE A 69 -47.49 3.35 -74.69
CA PHE A 69 -48.70 3.72 -75.41
C PHE A 69 -48.94 2.78 -76.61
N GLU A 70 -50.19 2.37 -76.79
CA GLU A 70 -50.66 1.66 -77.98
C GLU A 70 -50.52 2.53 -79.23
N SER A 71 -49.88 1.98 -80.27
CA SER A 71 -50.33 2.10 -81.66
C SER A 71 -49.71 0.97 -82.48
N GLY A 72 -50.57 0.17 -83.09
CA GLY A 72 -50.22 -1.12 -83.69
C GLY A 72 -49.49 -1.04 -85.03
N PHE A 73 -48.77 -2.12 -85.37
CA PHE A 73 -48.71 -2.78 -86.68
C PHE A 73 -47.97 -4.13 -86.53
N HIS A 74 -48.43 -5.16 -87.25
CA HIS A 74 -48.01 -6.56 -87.18
C HIS A 74 -46.52 -6.81 -87.51
N LYS A 75 -45.83 -7.72 -86.77
CA LYS A 75 -45.48 -9.10 -87.21
C LYS A 75 -44.57 -9.85 -86.20
N PRO A 76 -44.51 -11.20 -86.30
CA PRO A 76 -44.11 -12.11 -85.22
C PRO A 76 -42.67 -12.61 -85.33
N VAL A 77 -41.90 -12.53 -84.25
CA VAL A 77 -40.85 -13.50 -83.83
C VAL A 77 -40.52 -13.17 -82.37
N SER A 78 -41.26 -13.70 -81.41
CA SER A 78 -40.95 -13.44 -79.98
C SER A 78 -41.28 -14.61 -79.06
N MET A 79 -40.98 -15.84 -79.50
CA MET A 79 -40.98 -17.01 -78.60
C MET A 79 -39.55 -17.45 -78.25
N HIS A 80 -38.61 -17.40 -79.20
CA HIS A 80 -37.20 -17.70 -78.94
C HIS A 80 -36.52 -16.63 -78.07
N SER A 81 -36.84 -15.34 -78.27
CA SER A 81 -36.28 -14.25 -77.46
C SER A 81 -36.75 -14.33 -75.99
N GLN A 82 -38.02 -14.68 -75.76
CA GLN A 82 -38.58 -14.90 -74.43
C GLN A 82 -37.98 -16.14 -73.74
N SER A 83 -37.72 -17.21 -74.50
CA SER A 83 -37.05 -18.42 -73.99
C SER A 83 -35.58 -18.14 -73.61
N VAL A 84 -34.86 -17.35 -74.41
CA VAL A 84 -33.46 -16.96 -74.12
C VAL A 84 -33.40 -16.02 -72.93
N ALA A 85 -34.29 -15.04 -72.84
CA ALA A 85 -34.37 -14.12 -71.70
C ALA A 85 -34.69 -14.86 -70.38
N ALA A 86 -35.62 -15.82 -70.40
CA ALA A 86 -35.93 -16.66 -69.24
C ALA A 86 -34.73 -17.54 -68.83
N HIS A 87 -33.98 -18.05 -69.81
CA HIS A 87 -32.77 -18.83 -69.54
C HIS A 87 -31.66 -17.97 -68.90
N ILE A 88 -31.42 -16.77 -69.41
CA ILE A 88 -30.48 -15.80 -68.82
C ILE A 88 -30.91 -15.43 -67.40
N GLN A 89 -32.20 -15.21 -67.18
CA GLN A 89 -32.74 -14.90 -65.85
C GLN A 89 -32.51 -16.05 -64.86
N ASN A 90 -32.72 -17.30 -65.28
CA ASN A 90 -32.46 -18.47 -64.44
C ASN A 90 -30.97 -18.62 -64.11
N GLN A 91 -30.08 -18.38 -65.08
CA GLN A 91 -28.64 -18.39 -64.85
C GLN A 91 -28.21 -17.29 -63.89
N ASN A 92 -28.74 -16.08 -64.02
CA ASN A 92 -28.46 -14.98 -63.09
C ASN A 92 -28.89 -15.33 -61.67
N GLN A 93 -30.08 -15.92 -61.49
CA GLN A 93 -30.54 -16.37 -60.18
C GLN A 93 -29.67 -17.49 -59.59
N GLU A 94 -29.16 -18.38 -60.42
CA GLU A 94 -28.25 -19.44 -59.98
C GLU A 94 -26.90 -18.88 -59.52
N ILE A 95 -26.37 -17.91 -60.26
CA ILE A 95 -25.15 -17.17 -59.91
C ILE A 95 -25.35 -16.40 -58.59
N GLU A 96 -26.47 -15.70 -58.42
CA GLU A 96 -26.80 -14.99 -57.17
C GLU A 96 -26.92 -15.95 -55.97
N ARG A 97 -27.58 -17.10 -56.15
CA ARG A 97 -27.65 -18.15 -55.12
C ARG A 97 -26.27 -18.69 -54.77
N PHE A 98 -25.41 -18.90 -55.75
CA PHE A 98 -24.03 -19.34 -55.50
C PHE A 98 -23.23 -18.29 -54.73
N ILE A 99 -23.28 -17.03 -55.16
CA ILE A 99 -22.56 -15.91 -54.49
C ILE A 99 -23.04 -15.77 -53.04
N SER A 100 -24.34 -15.77 -52.80
CA SER A 100 -24.90 -15.67 -51.44
C SER A 100 -24.46 -16.83 -50.55
N LEU A 101 -24.43 -18.07 -51.07
CA LEU A 101 -23.95 -19.23 -50.32
C LEU A 101 -22.46 -19.11 -49.97
N GLN A 102 -21.61 -18.66 -50.89
CA GLN A 102 -20.18 -18.49 -50.61
C GLN A 102 -19.92 -17.36 -49.62
N ASN A 103 -20.63 -16.24 -49.76
CA ASN A 103 -20.56 -15.14 -48.81
C ASN A 103 -20.96 -15.58 -47.40
N GLU A 104 -22.01 -16.38 -47.29
CA GLU A 104 -22.47 -16.91 -46.00
C GLU A 104 -21.46 -17.88 -45.37
N ARG A 105 -20.88 -18.78 -46.17
CA ARG A 105 -19.79 -19.67 -45.71
C ARG A 105 -18.58 -18.88 -45.21
N LEU A 106 -18.16 -17.87 -45.96
CA LEU A 106 -17.04 -17.02 -45.58
C LEU A 106 -17.35 -16.26 -44.28
N ARG A 107 -18.56 -15.71 -44.15
CA ARG A 107 -19.03 -15.01 -42.95
C ARG A 107 -18.95 -15.91 -41.71
N LEU A 108 -19.46 -17.13 -41.80
CA LEU A 108 -19.42 -18.10 -40.70
C LEU A 108 -18.00 -18.51 -40.35
N ALA A 109 -17.14 -18.76 -41.35
CA ALA A 109 -15.74 -19.12 -41.12
C ALA A 109 -14.96 -18.00 -40.42
N LEU A 110 -15.14 -16.74 -40.85
CA LEU A 110 -14.52 -15.58 -40.21
C LEU A 110 -15.01 -15.39 -38.76
N GLN A 111 -16.30 -15.60 -38.50
CA GLN A 111 -16.85 -15.51 -37.16
C GLN A 111 -16.29 -16.60 -36.24
N ALA A 112 -16.18 -17.84 -36.72
CA ALA A 112 -15.59 -18.94 -35.98
C ALA A 112 -14.11 -18.69 -35.67
N TYR A 113 -13.34 -18.22 -36.66
CA TYR A 113 -11.93 -17.85 -36.49
C TYR A 113 -11.75 -16.75 -35.43
N ARG A 114 -12.54 -15.68 -35.49
CA ARG A 114 -12.49 -14.59 -34.49
C ARG A 114 -12.83 -15.09 -33.08
N LYS A 115 -13.88 -15.92 -32.92
CA LYS A 115 -14.23 -16.52 -31.64
C LYS A 115 -13.07 -17.34 -31.07
N GLN A 116 -12.41 -18.13 -31.92
CA GLN A 116 -11.26 -18.94 -31.50
C GLN A 116 -10.06 -18.08 -31.08
N GLN A 117 -9.77 -17.01 -31.82
CA GLN A 117 -8.70 -16.06 -31.46
C GLN A 117 -8.98 -15.39 -30.11
N LEU A 118 -10.21 -14.93 -29.88
CA LEU A 118 -10.61 -14.32 -28.61
C LEU A 118 -10.44 -15.27 -27.42
N LEU A 119 -10.92 -16.50 -27.56
CA LEU A 119 -10.79 -17.51 -26.52
C LEU A 119 -9.32 -17.80 -26.21
N THR A 120 -8.47 -17.83 -27.23
CA THR A 120 -7.02 -18.06 -27.06
C THR A 120 -6.36 -16.92 -26.30
N ILE A 121 -6.70 -15.67 -26.62
CA ILE A 121 -6.18 -14.50 -25.90
C ILE A 121 -6.68 -14.51 -24.46
N LEU A 122 -8.00 -14.65 -24.25
CA LEU A 122 -8.60 -14.66 -22.92
C LEU A 122 -7.99 -15.73 -22.02
N LYS A 123 -7.81 -16.96 -22.52
CA LYS A 123 -7.20 -18.05 -21.77
C LYS A 123 -5.77 -17.72 -21.31
N LYS A 124 -4.97 -17.05 -22.15
CA LYS A 124 -3.61 -16.61 -21.78
C LYS A 124 -3.63 -15.57 -20.65
N TYR A 125 -4.54 -14.61 -20.73
CA TYR A 125 -4.70 -13.59 -19.69
C TYR A 125 -5.28 -14.17 -18.40
N GLU A 126 -6.23 -15.10 -18.49
CA GLU A 126 -6.83 -15.80 -17.36
C GLU A 126 -5.78 -16.59 -16.57
N SER A 127 -4.93 -17.38 -17.24
CA SER A 127 -3.87 -18.12 -16.54
C SER A 127 -2.87 -17.17 -15.85
N LYS A 128 -2.58 -16.01 -16.45
CA LYS A 128 -1.68 -15.02 -15.85
C LYS A 128 -2.33 -14.30 -14.66
N SER A 129 -3.59 -13.90 -14.78
CA SER A 129 -4.31 -13.22 -13.69
C SER A 129 -4.54 -14.17 -12.51
N GLU A 130 -4.86 -15.44 -12.75
CA GLU A 130 -5.04 -16.44 -11.71
C GLU A 130 -3.80 -16.60 -10.82
N VAL A 131 -2.61 -16.69 -11.43
CA VAL A 131 -1.35 -16.80 -10.68
C VAL A 131 -1.07 -15.56 -9.84
N LEU A 132 -1.26 -14.37 -10.42
CA LEU A 132 -1.04 -13.11 -9.72
C LEU A 132 -2.00 -12.92 -8.55
N LEU A 133 -3.28 -13.28 -8.73
CA LEU A 133 -4.28 -13.23 -7.66
C LEU A 133 -3.89 -14.17 -6.52
N LYS A 134 -3.53 -15.42 -6.81
CA LYS A 134 -3.06 -16.38 -5.80
C LYS A 134 -1.83 -15.88 -5.05
N GLN A 135 -0.88 -15.25 -5.74
CA GLN A 135 0.29 -14.68 -5.10
C GLN A 135 -0.09 -13.55 -4.14
N LYS A 136 -0.99 -12.65 -4.57
CA LYS A 136 -1.44 -11.52 -3.74
C LYS A 136 -2.25 -11.99 -2.53
N ASP A 137 -3.12 -12.96 -2.70
CA ASP A 137 -3.86 -13.58 -1.59
C ASP A 137 -2.92 -14.19 -0.56
N GLU A 138 -1.85 -14.84 -1.02
CA GLU A 138 -0.82 -15.41 -0.16
C GLU A 138 0.03 -14.33 0.55
N GLU A 139 0.35 -13.21 -0.11
CA GLU A 139 0.97 -12.06 0.54
C GLU A 139 0.08 -11.46 1.64
N ILE A 140 -1.22 -11.29 1.35
CA ILE A 140 -2.22 -10.82 2.32
C ILE A 140 -2.30 -11.79 3.50
N ARG A 141 -2.35 -13.09 3.23
CA ARG A 141 -2.38 -14.13 4.27
C ARG A 141 -1.16 -14.06 5.17
N ARG A 142 0.05 -13.91 4.62
CA ARG A 142 1.26 -13.75 5.43
C ARG A 142 1.23 -12.47 6.29
N ALA A 143 0.82 -11.34 5.71
CA ALA A 143 0.74 -10.07 6.42
C ALA A 143 -0.30 -10.12 7.56
N THR A 144 -1.45 -10.75 7.33
CA THR A 144 -2.50 -10.91 8.35
C THR A 144 -2.07 -11.84 9.49
N THR A 145 -1.41 -12.96 9.19
CA THR A 145 -0.80 -13.81 10.22
C THR A 145 0.19 -13.02 11.07
N ARG A 146 1.09 -12.27 10.41
CA ARG A 146 2.09 -11.48 11.15
C ARG A 146 1.45 -10.38 12.00
N ARG A 147 0.40 -9.72 11.50
CA ARG A 147 -0.37 -8.73 12.27
C ARG A 147 -0.92 -9.34 13.55
N ILE A 148 -1.57 -10.50 13.45
CA ILE A 148 -2.16 -11.20 14.61
C ILE A 148 -1.08 -11.58 15.64
N GLU A 149 0.07 -12.10 15.20
CA GLU A 149 1.18 -12.43 16.09
C GLU A 149 1.70 -11.21 16.86
N LEU A 150 1.83 -10.06 16.18
CA LEU A 150 2.30 -8.82 16.77
C LEU A 150 1.27 -8.23 17.74
N GLU A 151 -0.01 -8.25 17.39
CA GLU A 151 -1.10 -7.83 18.29
C GLU A 151 -1.11 -8.66 19.57
N GLU A 152 -0.95 -9.99 19.48
CA GLU A 152 -0.89 -10.86 20.65
C GLU A 152 0.38 -10.64 21.48
N PHE A 153 1.51 -10.33 20.84
CA PHE A 153 2.74 -9.96 21.56
C PHE A 153 2.58 -8.64 22.33
N LEU A 154 1.99 -7.62 21.70
CA LEU A 154 1.69 -6.35 22.35
C LEU A 154 0.75 -6.55 23.54
N ARG A 155 -0.35 -7.29 23.34
CA ARG A 155 -1.32 -7.60 24.40
C ARG A 155 -0.67 -8.29 25.61
N ARG A 156 0.21 -9.27 25.37
CA ARG A 156 0.95 -9.96 26.45
C ARG A 156 1.89 -9.00 27.20
N THR A 157 2.65 -8.20 26.46
CA THR A 157 3.61 -7.25 27.05
C THR A 157 2.90 -6.16 27.86
N ASP A 158 1.73 -5.69 27.41
CA ASP A 158 0.94 -4.71 28.15
C ASP A 158 0.37 -5.30 29.46
N ILE A 159 -0.10 -6.56 29.43
CA ILE A 159 -0.55 -7.25 30.65
C ILE A 159 0.62 -7.41 31.63
N GLU A 160 1.81 -7.80 31.16
CA GLU A 160 3.00 -7.91 32.01
C GLU A 160 3.39 -6.55 32.61
N ARG A 161 3.39 -5.49 31.79
CA ARG A 161 3.66 -4.12 32.26
C ARG A 161 2.69 -3.71 33.37
N GLN A 162 1.38 -3.93 33.16
CA GLN A 162 0.36 -3.60 34.15
C GLN A 162 0.57 -4.37 35.45
N LYS A 163 0.89 -5.66 35.39
CA LYS A 163 1.19 -6.46 36.59
C LYS A 163 2.37 -5.87 37.37
N TRP A 164 3.47 -5.58 36.69
CA TRP A 164 4.65 -4.98 37.34
C TRP A 164 4.35 -3.60 37.93
N GLN A 165 3.55 -2.78 37.23
CA GLN A 165 3.13 -1.48 37.73
C GLN A 165 2.28 -1.59 39.00
N MET A 166 1.31 -2.52 39.03
CA MET A 166 0.49 -2.78 40.21
C MET A 166 1.36 -3.23 41.40
N THR A 167 2.25 -4.20 41.19
CA THR A 167 3.17 -4.65 42.24
C THR A 167 4.08 -3.51 42.73
N ALA A 168 4.60 -2.68 41.83
CA ALA A 168 5.42 -1.53 42.22
C ALA A 168 4.63 -0.55 43.10
N MET A 169 3.40 -0.21 42.72
CA MET A 169 2.51 0.67 43.52
C MET A 169 2.19 0.09 44.90
N GLU A 170 1.90 -1.22 44.98
CA GLU A 170 1.67 -1.90 46.26
C GLU A 170 2.91 -1.86 47.15
N THR A 171 4.09 -2.10 46.57
CA THR A 171 5.35 -2.02 47.32
C THR A 171 5.67 -0.60 47.77
N GLU A 172 5.39 0.41 46.94
CA GLU A 172 5.56 1.83 47.29
C GLU A 172 4.62 2.22 48.44
N SER A 173 3.36 1.81 48.39
CA SER A 173 2.39 2.04 49.46
C SER A 173 2.83 1.40 50.78
N MET A 174 3.35 0.16 50.72
CA MET A 174 3.89 -0.53 51.88
C MET A 174 5.11 0.21 52.46
N VAL A 175 6.06 0.63 51.61
CA VAL A 175 7.25 1.39 52.03
C VAL A 175 6.84 2.72 52.67
N MET A 176 5.90 3.45 52.07
CA MET A 176 5.38 4.70 52.60
C MET A 176 4.75 4.51 54.00
N ASN A 177 3.92 3.49 54.17
CA ASN A 177 3.30 3.19 55.47
C ASN A 177 4.36 2.84 56.53
N LEU A 178 5.31 1.98 56.20
CA LEU A 178 6.41 1.64 57.11
C LEU A 178 7.28 2.85 57.45
N SER A 179 7.57 3.71 56.46
CA SER A 179 8.31 4.97 56.65
C SER A 179 7.57 5.89 57.63
N ASN A 180 6.28 6.12 57.41
CA ASN A 180 5.43 6.92 58.30
C ASN A 180 5.41 6.34 59.72
N LYS A 181 5.35 5.00 59.85
CA LYS A 181 5.35 4.35 61.17
C LYS A 181 6.67 4.53 61.91
N ILE A 182 7.80 4.46 61.20
CA ILE A 182 9.13 4.71 61.78
C ILE A 182 9.23 6.16 62.23
N GLU A 183 8.74 7.11 61.44
CA GLU A 183 8.74 8.54 61.78
C GLU A 183 7.91 8.82 63.04
N GLN A 184 6.71 8.26 63.14
CA GLN A 184 5.89 8.33 64.36
C GLN A 184 6.60 7.77 65.60
N LEU A 185 7.29 6.62 65.46
CA LEU A 185 8.05 6.04 66.57
C LEU A 185 9.24 6.92 66.98
N ARG A 186 9.91 7.56 66.01
CA ARG A 186 10.99 8.52 66.28
C ARG A 186 10.48 9.77 67.00
N GLU A 187 9.34 10.29 66.59
CA GLU A 187 8.72 11.47 67.20
C GLU A 187 8.24 11.17 68.62
N ASN A 188 7.61 10.01 68.83
CA ASN A 188 7.22 9.55 70.17
C ASN A 188 8.41 9.29 71.10
N ALA A 189 9.52 8.73 70.58
CA ALA A 189 10.75 8.54 71.36
C ALA A 189 11.45 9.87 71.72
N LYS A 190 11.18 10.94 70.96
CA LYS A 190 11.69 12.30 71.24
C LYS A 190 10.90 12.97 72.37
N ILE A 191 9.65 12.58 72.60
CA ILE A 191 8.76 13.13 73.64
C ILE A 191 9.01 12.46 75.02
N GLU A 192 9.58 11.25 75.05
CA GLU A 192 9.92 10.57 76.32
C GLU A 192 11.31 10.94 76.89
N VAL A 193 12.03 11.90 76.28
CA VAL A 193 13.32 12.39 76.79
C VAL A 193 13.39 13.93 76.73
N GLU A 194 12.42 14.59 77.34
CA GLU A 194 12.59 15.97 77.82
C GLU A 194 12.77 15.97 79.34
N ASP A 195 13.83 15.32 79.83
CA ASP A 195 14.49 15.78 81.05
C ASP A 195 15.99 15.47 80.98
N GLU A 196 16.79 16.50 81.27
CA GLU A 196 18.25 16.54 81.38
C GLU A 196 19.12 16.26 80.13
N GLY A 197 19.51 17.35 79.46
CA GLY A 197 20.93 17.70 79.44
C GLY A 197 21.72 17.57 78.13
N SER A 198 22.01 18.74 77.54
CA SER A 198 23.38 19.19 77.25
C SER A 198 24.20 18.58 76.08
N CYS A 199 24.43 19.47 75.12
CA CYS A 199 25.70 19.74 74.43
C CYS A 199 26.06 19.02 73.11
N CYS A 200 26.37 19.91 72.15
CA CYS A 200 27.37 19.84 71.07
C CYS A 200 27.12 18.80 69.95
N HIS A 201 27.20 19.10 68.64
CA HIS A 201 28.05 20.04 67.91
C HIS A 201 27.50 20.22 66.47
N GLU A 202 27.54 21.47 65.97
CA GLU A 202 27.68 21.88 64.56
C GLU A 202 26.68 21.36 63.50
N GLU A 203 25.65 22.19 63.27
CA GLU A 203 24.94 22.25 61.99
C GLU A 203 25.87 22.75 60.87
N ASN A 204 26.61 21.84 60.24
CA ASN A 204 27.24 22.10 58.96
C ASN A 204 26.16 22.15 57.87
N ASN A 205 25.60 23.36 57.66
CA ASN A 205 24.95 23.75 56.41
C ASN A 205 26.00 23.77 55.28
N MET A 206 26.45 22.59 54.83
CA MET A 206 27.07 22.46 53.52
C MET A 206 25.96 22.43 52.49
N GLU A 207 25.81 23.54 51.76
CA GLU A 207 25.40 23.46 50.36
C GLU A 207 26.27 22.40 49.69
N ASN A 208 25.73 21.20 49.55
CA ASN A 208 26.38 20.10 48.87
C ASN A 208 26.36 20.40 47.37
N LYS A 209 27.20 21.36 46.94
CA LYS A 209 27.60 21.51 45.55
C LYS A 209 28.34 20.23 45.20
N ASN A 210 27.60 19.28 44.66
CA ASN A 210 28.01 17.96 44.19
C ASN A 210 29.03 18.10 43.03
N THR A 211 30.19 18.69 43.31
CA THR A 211 31.30 18.86 42.37
C THR A 211 31.98 17.50 42.26
N MET A 212 31.74 16.82 41.15
CA MET A 212 32.25 15.47 40.91
C MET A 212 33.76 15.55 40.62
N ILE A 213 34.63 15.46 41.63
CA ILE A 213 36.09 15.54 41.45
C ILE A 213 36.63 14.39 40.58
N CYS A 214 37.63 14.69 39.73
CA CYS A 214 38.34 13.73 38.88
C CYS A 214 38.86 12.54 39.69
N LYS A 215 38.49 11.32 39.29
CA LYS A 215 38.89 10.09 39.97
C LYS A 215 40.31 9.61 39.66
N ASN A 216 41.05 10.34 38.82
CA ASN A 216 42.43 10.01 38.46
C ASN A 216 43.45 10.92 39.18
N CYS A 217 43.29 12.24 39.10
CA CYS A 217 44.19 13.19 39.75
C CYS A 217 43.68 13.75 41.08
N PHE A 218 42.38 13.60 41.39
CA PHE A 218 41.73 14.15 42.58
C PHE A 218 41.89 15.67 42.79
N ASN A 219 42.28 16.41 41.74
CA ASN A 219 42.68 17.82 41.83
C ASN A 219 41.74 18.78 41.07
N GLU A 220 41.13 18.30 39.98
CA GLU A 220 40.21 19.09 39.14
C GLU A 220 38.84 18.42 39.09
N ASP A 221 37.81 19.18 38.73
CA ASP A 221 36.47 18.63 38.51
C ASP A 221 36.42 17.68 37.31
N SER A 222 35.60 16.64 37.43
CA SER A 222 35.29 15.75 36.33
C SER A 222 34.41 16.48 35.34
N CYS A 223 34.94 16.70 34.15
CA CYS A 223 34.22 17.31 33.02
C CYS A 223 34.16 16.39 31.81
N VAL A 224 34.61 15.14 31.91
CA VAL A 224 34.65 14.20 30.79
C VAL A 224 33.82 12.94 31.05
N VAL A 225 32.92 12.66 30.12
CA VAL A 225 32.08 11.45 30.08
C VAL A 225 32.73 10.41 29.16
N MET A 226 32.91 9.18 29.65
CA MET A 226 33.50 8.08 28.87
C MET A 226 32.44 7.20 28.19
N ILE A 227 32.58 6.98 26.89
CA ILE A 227 31.70 6.12 26.08
C ILE A 227 32.34 4.74 25.89
N PRO A 228 31.61 3.62 26.09
CA PRO A 228 30.14 3.53 26.19
C PRO A 228 29.54 3.53 27.60
N CYS A 229 30.34 3.55 28.67
CA CYS A 229 29.82 3.42 30.04
C CYS A 229 29.07 4.65 30.60
N ARG A 230 29.18 5.81 29.93
CA ARG A 230 28.56 7.10 30.29
C ARG A 230 28.91 7.65 31.68
N HIS A 231 29.97 7.16 32.32
CA HIS A 231 30.43 7.71 33.59
C HIS A 231 31.19 9.03 33.39
N LEU A 232 30.79 10.06 34.14
CA LEU A 232 31.56 11.29 34.35
C LEU A 232 32.62 11.02 35.43
N CYS A 233 33.88 10.95 35.05
CA CYS A 233 34.90 10.38 35.94
C CYS A 233 36.30 11.00 35.87
N CYS A 234 36.60 11.84 34.88
CA CYS A 234 37.90 12.49 34.78
C CYS A 234 37.81 13.96 34.31
N CYS A 235 38.86 14.73 34.62
CA CYS A 235 39.05 16.07 34.08
C CYS A 235 39.65 16.03 32.66
N ARG A 236 39.67 17.19 32.00
CA ARG A 236 40.20 17.34 30.63
C ARG A 236 41.65 16.86 30.50
N SER A 237 42.49 17.19 31.48
CA SER A 237 43.92 16.84 31.48
C SER A 237 44.15 15.34 31.63
N CYS A 238 43.31 14.66 32.40
CA CYS A 238 43.42 13.21 32.63
C CYS A 238 42.85 12.37 31.48
N ASP A 239 41.93 12.91 30.66
CA ASP A 239 41.27 12.14 29.60
C ASP A 239 42.25 11.54 28.58
N ALA A 240 43.32 12.27 28.25
CA ALA A 240 44.32 11.83 27.26
C ALA A 240 45.09 10.57 27.72
N PHE A 241 45.21 10.34 29.03
CA PHE A 241 46.00 9.25 29.61
C PHE A 241 45.14 8.06 30.06
N LEU A 242 43.81 8.16 29.93
CA LEU A 242 42.89 7.12 30.34
C LEU A 242 42.39 6.32 29.15
N HIS A 243 42.69 5.02 29.14
CA HIS A 243 42.18 4.05 28.15
C HIS A 243 40.98 3.22 28.66
N SER A 244 40.62 3.35 29.93
CA SER A 244 39.49 2.67 30.56
C SER A 244 38.83 3.53 31.64
N CYS A 245 37.54 3.34 31.86
CA CYS A 245 36.79 4.07 32.87
C CYS A 245 37.29 3.76 34.29
N PRO A 246 37.70 4.76 35.09
CA PRO A 246 38.09 4.56 36.49
C PRO A 246 37.00 3.93 37.35
N VAL A 247 35.72 4.19 37.04
CA VAL A 247 34.54 3.76 37.79
C VAL A 247 34.17 2.29 37.52
N CYS A 248 34.01 1.92 36.25
CA CYS A 248 33.50 0.59 35.86
C CYS A 248 34.51 -0.27 35.09
N LYS A 249 35.73 0.22 34.89
CA LYS A 249 36.84 -0.44 34.18
C LYS A 249 36.58 -0.78 32.70
N MET A 250 35.46 -0.32 32.13
CA MET A 250 35.15 -0.47 30.71
C MET A 250 36.13 0.30 29.82
N VAL A 251 36.58 -0.31 28.72
CA VAL A 251 37.52 0.30 27.76
C VAL A 251 36.88 1.53 27.09
N LYS A 252 37.62 2.64 27.06
CA LYS A 252 37.20 3.91 26.45
C LYS A 252 37.25 3.78 24.93
N LYS A 253 36.10 4.01 24.27
CA LYS A 253 36.01 4.12 22.81
C LYS A 253 36.01 5.56 22.32
N ALA A 254 35.39 6.45 23.10
CA ALA A 254 35.36 7.89 22.87
C ALA A 254 35.13 8.62 24.20
N SER A 255 35.42 9.92 24.23
CA SER A 255 35.15 10.80 25.36
C SER A 255 34.39 12.05 24.89
N ILE A 256 33.53 12.58 25.76
CA ILE A 256 32.79 13.82 25.52
C ILE A 256 33.11 14.78 26.68
N GLN A 257 33.58 15.98 26.35
CA GLN A 257 33.85 17.02 27.34
C GLN A 257 32.60 17.89 27.55
N LEU A 258 32.27 18.13 28.81
CA LEU A 258 31.23 19.06 29.23
C LEU A 258 31.87 20.42 29.47
N SER A 259 31.39 21.44 28.76
CA SER A 259 31.68 22.84 29.08
C SER A 259 30.58 23.34 30.02
N VAL A 260 30.90 23.52 31.30
CA VAL A 260 30.00 24.19 32.23
C VAL A 260 30.09 25.69 31.92
N PHE A 261 29.03 26.26 31.36
CA PHE A 261 28.87 27.72 31.31
C PHE A 261 28.47 28.16 32.72
N GLU A 262 29.36 28.89 33.40
CA GLU A 262 28.98 29.61 34.61
C GLU A 262 28.03 30.73 34.22
N SER A 263 26.73 30.49 34.38
CA SER A 263 25.72 31.54 34.45
C SER A 263 25.96 32.34 35.74
N ASN A 264 26.91 33.28 35.70
CA ASN A 264 27.06 34.29 36.74
C ASN A 264 25.80 35.18 36.71
N LEU A 265 24.97 35.04 37.74
CA LEU A 265 23.96 36.02 38.16
C LEU A 265 24.64 37.09 39.01
#